data_AF-A0A2W6PGV1-F1
#
_entry.id   AF-A0A2W6PGV1-F1
#
_cell.length_a   1.000
_cell.length_b   1.000
_cell.length_c   1.000
_cell.angle_alpha   90.00
_cell.angle_beta   90.00
_cell.angle_gamma   90.00
#
_symmetry.space_group_name_H-M   'P 1'
#
loop_
_entity.id
_entity.type
_entity.pdbx_description
1 polymer ?
#
loop_
_entity_poly.entity_id
_entity_poly.type
_entity_poly.pdbx_seq_one_letter_code
_entity_poly.pdbx_strand_id
1 'polypeptide(L)' 'MLIDLKVLPEVARHIVSTRTDSEAVDIWWSNGCNEEGEDYYELNIDSYDNTQNFHYKYGWGEITSLEEALGELE' A
#
# COMPACT_ATOMS: atom_id res chain seq x y z
N MET A 1 -4.40 2.64 -7.30
CA MET A 1 -4.79 1.53 -8.18
C MET A 1 -5.73 0.58 -7.45
N LEU A 2 -6.89 0.26 -8.03
CA LEU A 2 -7.85 -0.66 -7.40
C LEU A 2 -7.40 -2.13 -7.55
N ILE A 3 -7.27 -2.84 -6.43
CA ILE A 3 -6.79 -4.22 -6.33
C ILE A 3 -7.78 -5.07 -5.54
N ASP A 4 -8.01 -6.30 -6.01
CA ASP A 4 -8.80 -7.32 -5.29
C ASP A 4 -8.05 -7.74 -4.02
N LEU A 5 -8.75 -7.77 -2.89
CA LEU A 5 -8.22 -8.16 -1.59
C LEU A 5 -7.57 -9.54 -1.58
N LYS A 6 -7.97 -10.45 -2.48
CA LYS A 6 -7.37 -11.79 -2.61
C LYS A 6 -5.94 -11.77 -3.13
N VAL A 7 -5.53 -10.69 -3.80
CA VAL A 7 -4.19 -10.52 -4.38
C VAL A 7 -3.21 -9.93 -3.35
N LEU A 8 -3.71 -9.31 -2.27
CA LEU A 8 -2.88 -8.80 -1.20
C LEU A 8 -2.13 -9.94 -0.48
N PRO A 9 -0.90 -9.68 0.01
CA PRO A 9 -0.24 -10.56 0.97
C PRO A 9 -1.12 -10.83 2.19
N GLU A 10 -0.89 -11.97 2.84
CA GLU A 10 -1.75 -12.47 3.91
C GLU A 10 -1.91 -11.46 5.07
N VAL A 11 -0.82 -10.81 5.47
CA VAL A 11 -0.81 -9.83 6.56
C VAL A 11 -1.63 -8.59 6.21
N ALA A 12 -1.36 -7.96 5.07
CA ALA A 12 -2.14 -6.81 4.60
C ALA A 12 -3.62 -7.15 4.40
N ARG A 13 -3.92 -8.31 3.81
CA ARG A 13 -5.31 -8.79 3.66
C ARG A 13 -6.00 -8.92 5.02
N HIS A 14 -5.32 -9.47 6.02
CA HIS A 14 -5.88 -9.60 7.37
C HIS A 14 -6.20 -8.23 7.96
N ILE A 15 -5.28 -7.26 7.87
CA ILE A 15 -5.49 -5.89 8.34
C ILE A 15 -6.75 -5.27 7.73
N VAL A 16 -6.90 -5.35 6.39
CA VAL A 16 -8.05 -4.79 5.69
C VAL A 16 -9.34 -5.52 6.07
N SER A 17 -9.34 -6.85 6.04
CA SER A 17 -10.55 -7.67 6.27
C SER A 17 -11.18 -7.50 7.65
N THR A 18 -10.42 -7.02 8.64
CA THR A 18 -10.95 -6.71 9.98
C THR A 18 -11.70 -5.38 10.05
N ARG A 19 -11.59 -4.54 9.03
CA ARG A 19 -12.09 -3.16 9.02
C ARG A 19 -13.15 -2.91 7.94
N THR A 20 -13.22 -3.75 6.91
CA THR A 20 -14.19 -3.61 5.81
C THR A 20 -14.59 -4.96 5.23
N ASP A 21 -15.83 -5.03 4.75
CA ASP A 21 -16.37 -6.15 3.96
C ASP A 21 -16.19 -5.93 2.45
N SER A 22 -15.52 -4.85 2.04
CA SER A 22 -15.19 -4.62 0.62
C SER A 22 -14.38 -5.78 0.06
N GLU A 23 -14.55 -6.09 -1.22
CA GLU A 23 -13.74 -7.10 -1.92
C GLU A 23 -12.50 -6.48 -2.60
N ALA A 24 -12.42 -5.15 -2.64
CA ALA A 24 -11.32 -4.43 -3.27
C ALA A 24 -10.89 -3.19 -2.45
N VAL A 25 -9.64 -2.80 -2.64
CA VAL A 25 -8.99 -1.64 -2.02
C VAL A 25 -8.18 -0.86 -3.03
N ASP A 26 -7.95 0.42 -2.75
CA ASP A 26 -7.02 1.22 -3.53
C ASP A 26 -5.63 1.14 -2.90
N ILE A 27 -4.63 0.73 -3.68
CA ILE A 27 -3.21 0.77 -3.30
C ILE A 27 -2.54 1.88 -4.10
N TRP A 28 -1.83 2.76 -3.40
CA TRP A 28 -1.02 3.78 -4.04
C TRP A 28 0.26 4.02 -3.25
N TRP A 29 1.27 4.51 -3.96
CA TRP A 29 2.55 4.89 -3.38
C TRP A 29 3.05 6.20 -3.98
N SER A 30 3.93 6.85 -3.26
CA SER A 30 4.70 8.00 -3.73
C SER A 30 6.17 7.81 -3.42
N ASN A 31 7.02 8.15 -4.39
CA ASN A 31 8.47 8.21 -4.19
C ASN A 31 8.88 9.66 -3.94
N GLY A 32 9.88 9.84 -3.08
CA GLY A 32 10.45 11.13 -2.74
C GLY A 32 11.94 11.02 -2.48
N CYS A 33 12.56 12.16 -2.20
CA CYS A 33 13.98 12.26 -1.87
C CYS A 33 14.12 13.14 -0.62
N ASN A 34 14.86 12.67 0.37
CA ASN A 34 15.04 13.38 1.63
C ASN A 34 16.08 14.52 1.50
N GLU A 35 16.31 15.26 2.59
CA GLU A 35 17.28 16.38 2.60
C GLU A 35 18.74 15.94 2.38
N GLU A 36 19.04 14.65 2.61
CA GLU A 36 20.37 14.05 2.41
C GLU A 36 20.57 13.51 0.98
N GLY A 37 19.53 13.56 0.14
CA GLY A 37 19.58 13.06 -1.24
C GLY A 37 19.28 11.57 -1.37
N GLU A 38 18.69 10.95 -0.34
CA GLU A 38 18.32 9.53 -0.35
C GLU A 38 16.87 9.35 -0.79
N ASP A 39 16.65 8.42 -1.70
CA ASP A 39 15.32 8.08 -2.21
C ASP A 39 14.53 7.28 -1.19
N TYR A 40 13.25 7.58 -1.05
CA TYR A 40 12.32 6.90 -0.17
C TYR A 40 10.96 6.71 -0.84
N TYR A 41 10.16 5.81 -0.29
CA TYR A 41 8.78 5.60 -0.70
C TYR A 41 7.81 5.64 0.49
N GLU A 42 6.58 6.03 0.19
CA GLU A 42 5.41 5.97 1.07
C GLU A 42 4.33 5.13 0.39
N LEU A 43 3.83 4.09 1.05
CA LEU A 43 2.86 3.13 0.53
C LEU A 43 1.60 3.11 1.39
N ASN A 44 0.44 3.13 0.75
CA ASN A 44 -0.86 3.15 1.40
C ASN A 44 -1.83 2.12 0.83
N ILE A 45 -2.71 1.60 1.70
CA ILE A 45 -3.90 0.85 1.31
C ILE A 45 -5.12 1.57 1.88
N ASP A 46 -5.98 2.05 0.98
CA ASP A 46 -7.21 2.77 1.30
C ASP A 46 -8.45 2.01 0.84
N SER A 47 -9.62 2.38 1.37
CA SER A 47 -10.89 2.00 0.79
C SER A 47 -11.01 2.54 -0.62
N TYR A 48 -11.79 1.88 -1.47
CA TYR A 48 -12.02 2.31 -2.85
C TYR A 48 -12.51 3.77 -2.98
N ASP A 49 -13.25 4.26 -1.99
CA ASP A 49 -13.74 5.64 -1.92
C ASP A 49 -12.76 6.63 -1.25
N ASN A 50 -11.56 6.17 -0.86
CA ASN A 50 -10.53 6.91 -0.14
C ASN A 50 -11.00 7.55 1.18
N THR A 51 -12.01 6.95 1.83
CA THR A 51 -12.53 7.43 3.13
C THR A 51 -11.88 6.77 4.33
N GLN A 52 -11.30 5.58 4.15
CA GLN A 52 -10.65 4.82 5.22
C GLN A 52 -9.25 4.39 4.78
N ASN A 53 -8.26 4.68 5.61
CA ASN A 53 -6.91 4.13 5.47
C ASN A 53 -6.78 2.88 6.33
N PHE A 54 -6.33 1.78 5.70
CA PHE A 54 -6.15 0.51 6.37
C PHE A 54 -4.70 0.27 6.77
N HIS A 55 -3.75 0.71 5.95
CA HIS A 55 -2.33 0.47 6.13
C HIS A 55 -1.49 1.60 5.55
N TYR A 56 -0.38 1.90 6.22
CA TYR A 56 0.65 2.83 5.78
C TYR A 56 2.03 2.24 6.08
N LYS A 57 2.93 2.29 5.09
CA LYS A 57 4.33 1.88 5.22
C LYS A 57 5.26 2.94 4.62
N TYR A 58 6.39 3.15 5.28
CA TYR A 58 7.49 4.00 4.81
C TYR A 58 8.75 3.14 4.66
N GLY A 59 9.52 3.37 3.60
CA GLY A 59 10.78 2.66 3.37
C GLY A 59 11.75 3.43 2.47
N TRP A 60 12.96 2.87 2.34
CA TRP A 60 14.03 3.44 1.53
C TRP A 60 14.05 2.83 0.12
N GLY A 61 14.51 3.63 -0.85
CA GLY A 61 14.43 3.30 -2.26
C GLY A 61 13.15 3.81 -2.90
N GLU A 62 12.85 3.32 -4.11
CA GLU A 62 11.68 3.72 -4.89
C GLU A 62 10.83 2.52 -5.22
N ILE A 63 9.51 2.68 -5.22
CA ILE A 63 8.60 1.67 -5.78
C ILE A 63 8.31 2.04 -7.23
N THR A 64 8.57 1.10 -8.13
CA THR A 64 8.44 1.30 -9.58
C THR A 64 7.32 0.48 -10.22
N SER A 65 6.74 -0.46 -9.48
CA SER A 65 5.70 -1.38 -9.96
C SER A 65 4.72 -1.78 -8.88
N LEU A 66 3.56 -2.30 -9.29
CA LEU A 66 2.58 -2.86 -8.36
C LEU A 66 3.14 -4.11 -7.66
N GLU A 67 3.87 -4.96 -8.39
CA GLU A 67 4.46 -6.18 -7.84
C GLU A 67 5.42 -5.87 -6.70
N GLU A 68 6.23 -4.83 -6.84
CA GLU A 68 7.11 -4.32 -5.78
C GLU A 68 6.30 -3.76 -4.60
N ALA A 69 5.27 -2.95 -4.87
CA ALA A 69 4.38 -2.45 -3.82
C ALA A 69 3.71 -3.58 -3.03
N LEU A 70 3.25 -4.63 -3.70
CA LEU A 70 2.68 -5.82 -3.06
C LEU A 70 3.74 -6.59 -2.27
N GLY A 71 4.98 -6.64 -2.75
CA GLY A 71 6.11 -7.24 -2.03
C GLY A 71 6.45 -6.50 -0.72
N GLU A 72 6.17 -5.20 -0.64
CA GLU A 72 6.41 -4.43 0.58
C GLU A 72 5.31 -4.59 1.65
N LEU A 73 4.19 -5.23 1.33
CA LEU A 73 3.03 -5.38 2.24
C LEU A 73 3.10 -6.63 3.15
N GLU A 74 4.30 -7.19 3.35
CA GLU A 74 4.57 -8.33 4.25
C GLU A 74 4.17 -8.11 5.71
#